data_AF-A0AAD7NEP1-F1
#
_entry.id   AF-A0AAD7NEP1-F1
#
_cell.length_a   1.000
_cell.length_b   1.000
_cell.length_c   1.000
_cell.angle_alpha   90.00
_cell.angle_beta   90.00
_cell.angle_gamma   90.00
#
_symmetry.space_group_name_H-M   'P 1'
#
loop_
_entity.id
_entity.type
_entity.pdbx_description
1 polymer ?
#
loop_
_entity_poly.entity_id
_entity_poly.type
_entity_poly.pdbx_seq_one_letter_code
_entity_poly.pdbx_strand_id
1 'polypeptide(L)'
;MEGGTPKEVLAINGPMPLLRHLDLSLKVVMTEDNALVVFEDAPLLRTVLVGFAAARLALPWAQLTSLTLNEVSYADCVSILRLASNLVDCDLVGVSFHSAPAAPDVTLARLESLNLKVRTFRGANLLGGALILPALRRLTVGEWVTNAALVPPLAAFIAQAGCTRLEEVCIADTYLVSEQELRAAFPSILTFTFVAQPTLINVSSPFFY
;
A
#
# COMPACT_ATOMS: atom_id res chain seq x y z
N MET A 1 22.97 -29.12 8.24
CA MET A 1 22.57 -27.78 7.78
C MET A 1 22.61 -26.88 9.00
N GLU A 2 23.76 -26.24 9.23
CA GLU A 2 23.95 -25.32 10.35
C GLU A 2 23.28 -23.99 10.02
N GLY A 3 22.36 -23.57 10.89
CA GLY A 3 21.67 -22.29 10.78
C GLY A 3 22.65 -21.14 11.01
N GLY A 4 22.96 -20.42 9.94
CA GLY A 4 23.66 -19.14 10.05
C GLY A 4 22.85 -18.21 10.95
N THR A 5 23.47 -17.72 12.02
CA THR A 5 22.88 -16.73 12.91
C THR A 5 22.47 -15.49 12.11
N PRO A 6 21.25 -14.95 12.32
CA PRO A 6 20.82 -13.76 11.61
C PRO A 6 21.81 -12.62 11.90
N LYS A 7 22.41 -12.09 10.82
CA LYS A 7 23.29 -10.92 10.85
C LYS A 7 22.63 -9.82 11.67
N GLU A 8 23.41 -9.28 12.60
CA GLU A 8 23.05 -8.13 13.44
C GLU A 8 22.29 -7.09 12.61
N VAL A 9 21.03 -6.86 12.98
CA VAL A 9 20.31 -5.68 12.52
C VAL A 9 21.09 -4.50 13.05
N LEU A 10 21.76 -3.76 12.16
CA LEU A 10 22.43 -2.52 12.49
C LEU A 10 21.42 -1.64 13.22
N ALA A 11 21.61 -1.48 14.53
CA ALA A 11 20.82 -0.58 15.34
C ALA A 11 21.19 0.84 14.93
N ILE A 12 20.48 1.38 13.95
CA ILE A 12 20.68 2.75 13.51
C ILE A 12 20.06 3.65 14.57
N ASN A 13 20.88 4.07 15.53
CA ASN A 13 20.48 4.92 16.65
C ASN A 13 21.14 6.30 16.52
N GLY A 14 20.41 7.34 16.91
CA GLY A 14 20.91 8.72 16.99
C GLY A 14 20.06 9.71 16.18
N PRO A 15 20.22 11.02 16.44
CA PRO A 15 19.45 12.05 15.78
C PRO A 15 19.76 12.10 14.29
N MET A 16 18.73 12.17 13.45
CA MET A 16 18.86 12.25 11.99
C MET A 16 18.15 13.49 11.45
N PRO A 17 18.65 14.70 11.79
CA PRO A 17 17.95 15.95 11.50
C PRO A 17 17.73 16.21 10.01
N LEU A 18 18.51 15.57 9.14
CA LEU A 18 18.46 15.73 7.69
C LEU A 18 17.81 14.55 6.94
N LEU A 19 17.38 13.49 7.64
CA LEU A 19 16.78 12.33 6.99
C LEU A 19 15.43 12.70 6.38
N ARG A 20 15.28 12.47 5.07
CA ARG A 20 14.05 12.77 4.32
C ARG A 20 13.35 11.53 3.77
N HIS A 21 14.13 10.50 3.46
CA HIS A 21 13.69 9.26 2.85
C HIS A 21 14.24 8.10 3.67
N LEU A 22 13.38 7.18 4.05
CA LEU A 22 13.72 5.99 4.80
C LEU A 22 13.16 4.77 4.07
N ASP A 23 14.03 3.82 3.73
CA ASP A 23 13.64 2.56 3.11
C ASP A 23 14.07 1.40 4.01
N LEU A 24 13.08 0.67 4.50
CA LEU A 24 13.21 -0.52 5.34
C LEU A 24 12.54 -1.73 4.67
N SER A 25 12.54 -1.80 3.34
CA SER A 25 11.97 -2.87 2.50
C SER A 25 12.59 -4.27 2.70
N LEU A 26 13.57 -4.40 3.59
CA LEU A 26 14.26 -5.66 3.80
C LEU A 26 13.29 -6.72 4.33
N LYS A 27 13.29 -7.90 3.68
CA LYS A 27 12.62 -9.13 4.15
C LYS A 27 13.34 -9.71 5.37
N VAL A 28 13.62 -8.89 6.39
CA VAL A 28 14.13 -9.41 7.65
C VAL A 28 12.93 -10.02 8.35
N VAL A 29 12.97 -11.33 8.56
CA VAL A 29 12.09 -12.00 9.51
C VAL A 29 12.44 -11.42 10.87
N MET A 30 11.74 -10.35 11.26
CA MET A 30 11.86 -9.76 12.57
C MET A 30 11.35 -10.80 13.57
N THR A 31 12.26 -11.46 14.27
CA THR A 31 11.91 -12.28 15.44
C THR A 31 11.27 -11.38 16.50
N GLU A 32 10.42 -11.96 17.36
CA GLU A 32 9.66 -11.20 18.37
C GLU A 32 10.57 -10.34 19.27
N ASP A 33 11.83 -10.75 19.47
CA ASP A 33 12.81 -10.09 20.32
C ASP A 33 13.57 -8.90 19.70
N ASN A 34 13.34 -8.56 18.44
CA ASN A 34 14.08 -7.45 17.82
C ASN A 34 13.66 -6.08 18.41
N ALA A 35 14.69 -5.33 18.84
CA ALA A 35 14.55 -4.00 19.41
C ALA A 35 13.80 -3.04 18.47
N LEU A 36 13.04 -2.14 19.10
CA LEU A 36 12.28 -1.10 18.43
C LEU A 36 13.25 -0.16 17.70
N VAL A 37 13.14 -0.04 16.38
CA VAL A 37 13.94 0.93 15.62
C VAL A 37 13.26 2.29 15.74
N VAL A 38 13.97 3.26 16.32
CA VAL A 38 13.44 4.58 16.65
C VAL A 38 14.02 5.62 15.70
N PHE A 39 13.16 6.30 14.95
CA PHE A 39 13.52 7.47 14.13
C PHE A 39 12.68 8.71 14.48
N GLU A 40 12.25 8.82 15.74
CA GLU A 40 11.45 9.97 16.21
C GLU A 40 12.18 11.32 15.99
N ASP A 41 13.51 11.32 16.08
CA ASP A 41 14.37 12.50 15.87
C ASP A 41 14.73 12.75 14.39
N ALA A 42 13.76 12.57 13.49
CA ALA A 42 13.89 12.83 12.05
C ALA A 42 12.85 13.86 11.55
N PRO A 43 12.96 15.15 11.92
CA PRO A 43 11.94 16.18 11.64
C PRO A 43 11.72 16.50 10.15
N LEU A 44 12.66 16.09 9.29
CA LEU A 44 12.56 16.28 7.85
C LEU A 44 12.10 15.02 7.10
N LEU A 45 11.74 13.93 7.80
CA LEU A 45 11.29 12.69 7.18
C LEU A 45 9.95 12.92 6.48
N ARG A 46 9.88 12.57 5.19
CA ARG A 46 8.68 12.78 4.34
C ARG A 46 8.27 11.52 3.59
N THR A 47 9.23 10.68 3.23
CA THR A 47 8.98 9.44 2.48
C THR A 47 9.45 8.24 3.27
N VAL A 48 8.59 7.25 3.41
CA VAL A 48 8.90 6.00 4.10
C VAL A 48 8.45 4.81 3.25
N LEU A 49 9.34 3.83 3.07
CA LEU A 49 9.00 2.51 2.58
C LEU A 49 9.26 1.52 3.72
N VAL A 50 8.23 0.83 4.17
CA VAL A 50 8.33 -0.16 5.26
C VAL A 50 7.60 -1.44 4.90
N GLY A 51 8.15 -2.56 5.37
CA GLY A 51 7.61 -3.89 5.14
C GLY A 51 6.91 -4.48 6.36
N PHE A 52 7.07 -5.79 6.49
CA PHE A 52 6.70 -6.54 7.69
C PHE A 52 7.28 -5.87 8.95
N ALA A 53 6.49 -5.76 10.02
CA ALA A 53 6.80 -5.03 11.26
C ALA A 53 6.72 -3.49 11.23
N ALA A 54 6.13 -2.88 10.19
CA ALA A 54 5.90 -1.43 10.15
C ALA A 54 5.21 -0.86 11.42
N ALA A 55 4.24 -1.59 11.99
CA ALA A 55 3.53 -1.17 13.21
C ALA A 55 4.41 -1.12 14.47
N ARG A 56 5.59 -1.75 14.45
CA ARG A 56 6.55 -1.73 15.55
C ARG A 56 7.51 -0.55 15.46
N LEU A 57 7.51 0.22 14.37
CA LEU A 57 8.45 1.33 14.17
C LEU A 57 7.94 2.61 14.84
N ALA A 58 8.82 3.27 15.60
CA ALA A 58 8.58 4.61 16.09
C ALA A 58 9.07 5.62 15.05
N LEU A 59 8.16 6.02 14.16
CA LEU A 59 8.38 7.03 13.13
C LEU A 59 7.52 8.26 13.41
N PRO A 60 7.95 9.45 12.95
CA PRO A 60 7.10 10.64 12.95
C PRO A 60 6.05 10.55 11.83
N TRP A 61 5.07 9.64 11.97
CA TRP A 61 4.07 9.31 10.95
C TRP A 61 3.29 10.52 10.44
N ALA A 62 2.92 11.44 11.34
CA ALA A 62 2.07 12.58 11.03
C ALA A 62 2.69 13.59 10.04
N GLN A 63 4.01 13.60 9.85
CA GLN A 63 4.67 14.51 8.88
C GLN A 63 4.96 13.86 7.53
N LEU A 64 4.68 12.57 7.38
CA LEU A 64 4.90 11.85 6.12
C LEU A 64 3.93 12.36 5.05
N THR A 65 4.47 12.50 3.84
CA THR A 65 3.69 12.86 2.64
C THR A 65 3.62 11.71 1.65
N SER A 66 4.56 10.76 1.73
CA SER A 66 4.61 9.58 0.88
C SER A 66 4.91 8.34 1.73
N LEU A 67 4.09 7.31 1.57
CA LEU A 67 4.22 6.06 2.32
C LEU A 67 4.03 4.86 1.40
N THR A 68 4.95 3.92 1.47
CA THR A 68 4.81 2.61 0.84
C THR A 68 4.80 1.54 1.93
N LEU A 69 3.70 0.80 2.02
CA LEU A 69 3.55 -0.34 2.92
C LEU A 69 3.62 -1.63 2.11
N ASN A 70 4.56 -2.52 2.45
CA ASN A 70 4.77 -3.77 1.74
C ASN A 70 4.52 -4.99 2.63
N GLU A 71 3.68 -5.92 2.17
CA GLU A 71 3.33 -7.18 2.85
C GLU A 71 2.85 -6.98 4.31
N VAL A 72 2.14 -5.88 4.58
CA VAL A 72 1.57 -5.58 5.90
C VAL A 72 0.19 -6.20 6.08
N SER A 73 -0.16 -6.51 7.34
CA SER A 73 -1.52 -6.92 7.68
C SER A 73 -2.50 -5.76 7.47
N TYR A 74 -3.77 -6.08 7.23
CA TYR A 74 -4.82 -5.07 7.11
C TYR A 74 -4.93 -4.18 8.36
N ALA A 75 -4.88 -4.77 9.56
CA ALA A 75 -5.00 -4.05 10.81
C ALA A 75 -3.83 -3.07 11.04
N ASP A 76 -2.61 -3.50 10.73
CA ASP A 76 -1.42 -2.65 10.80
C ASP A 76 -1.50 -1.52 9.78
N CYS A 77 -1.92 -1.84 8.56
CA CYS A 77 -2.13 -0.85 7.50
C CYS A 77 -3.07 0.27 7.97
N VAL A 78 -4.27 -0.07 8.46
CA VAL A 78 -5.24 0.91 8.94
C VAL A 78 -4.69 1.71 10.11
N SER A 79 -4.00 1.06 11.05
CA SER A 79 -3.40 1.72 12.22
C SER A 79 -2.33 2.74 11.81
N ILE A 80 -1.46 2.38 10.88
CA ILE A 80 -0.42 3.27 10.34
C ILE A 80 -1.04 4.43 9.57
N LEU A 81 -2.03 4.17 8.71
CA LEU A 81 -2.72 5.22 7.95
C LEU A 81 -3.42 6.21 8.89
N ARG A 82 -3.94 5.77 10.04
CA ARG A 82 -4.51 6.66 11.06
C ARG A 82 -3.47 7.64 11.63
N LEU A 83 -2.22 7.21 11.76
CA LEU A 83 -1.12 8.04 12.26
C LEU A 83 -0.54 8.98 11.19
N ALA A 84 -0.64 8.59 9.91
CA ALA A 84 -0.06 9.31 8.77
C ALA A 84 -1.09 10.23 8.08
N SER A 85 -1.61 11.22 8.81
CA SER A 85 -2.73 12.08 8.35
C SER A 85 -2.38 13.08 7.23
N ASN A 86 -1.10 13.35 6.99
CA ASN A 86 -0.63 14.28 5.95
C ASN A 86 -0.22 13.62 4.63
N LEU A 87 -0.54 12.33 4.44
CA LEU A 87 -0.20 11.61 3.21
C LEU A 87 -0.84 12.25 1.98
N VAL A 88 -0.04 12.32 0.92
CA VAL A 88 -0.41 12.75 -0.43
C VAL A 88 -0.34 11.56 -1.39
N ASP A 89 0.68 10.72 -1.23
CA ASP A 89 0.90 9.52 -2.02
C ASP A 89 1.00 8.28 -1.12
N CYS A 90 0.30 7.21 -1.46
CA CYS A 90 0.32 5.96 -0.71
C CYS A 90 0.35 4.74 -1.64
N ASP A 91 1.32 3.86 -1.43
CA ASP A 91 1.42 2.57 -2.10
C ASP A 91 1.20 1.44 -1.11
N LEU A 92 0.16 0.64 -1.33
CA LEU A 92 -0.16 -0.54 -0.54
C LEU A 92 0.14 -1.79 -1.36
N VAL A 93 1.26 -2.45 -1.06
CA VAL A 93 1.79 -3.57 -1.81
C VAL A 93 1.66 -4.87 -1.02
N GLY A 94 1.07 -5.90 -1.61
CA GLY A 94 0.94 -7.21 -1.00
C GLY A 94 0.05 -7.27 0.24
N VAL A 95 -0.82 -6.28 0.43
CA VAL A 95 -1.76 -6.24 1.57
C VAL A 95 -2.81 -7.32 1.41
N SER A 96 -3.04 -8.08 2.48
CA SER A 96 -4.03 -9.17 2.50
C SER A 96 -5.30 -8.72 3.23
N PHE A 97 -6.44 -8.78 2.53
CA PHE A 97 -7.75 -8.39 3.06
C PHE A 97 -8.54 -9.65 3.42
N HIS A 98 -8.67 -9.94 4.72
CA HIS A 98 -9.37 -11.14 5.20
C HIS A 98 -10.75 -10.86 5.80
N SER A 99 -11.00 -9.64 6.29
CA SER A 99 -12.34 -9.08 6.53
C SER A 99 -12.17 -7.62 6.96
N ALA A 100 -12.98 -6.71 6.41
CA ALA A 100 -12.97 -5.32 6.85
C ALA A 100 -14.00 -5.13 7.98
N PRO A 101 -13.71 -4.32 9.01
CA PRO A 101 -14.71 -3.86 9.95
C PRO A 101 -15.76 -2.98 9.24
N ALA A 102 -16.92 -2.84 9.87
CA ALA A 102 -18.13 -2.31 9.22
C ALA A 102 -18.20 -0.77 9.05
N ALA A 103 -17.31 0.01 9.66
CA ALA A 103 -17.41 1.47 9.69
C ALA A 103 -16.08 2.21 9.40
N PRO A 104 -16.12 3.30 8.61
CA PRO A 104 -14.92 4.05 8.24
C PRO A 104 -14.40 4.86 9.41
N ASP A 105 -13.10 4.78 9.64
CA ASP A 105 -12.46 5.36 10.83
C ASP A 105 -11.18 6.15 10.50
N VAL A 106 -10.75 6.16 9.23
CA VAL A 106 -9.54 6.86 8.81
C VAL A 106 -9.84 7.81 7.66
N THR A 107 -9.72 9.11 7.93
CA THR A 107 -9.85 10.14 6.90
C THR A 107 -8.46 10.63 6.47
N LEU A 108 -8.11 10.43 5.20
CA LEU A 108 -6.88 10.95 4.61
C LEU A 108 -7.22 12.11 3.68
N ALA A 109 -7.44 13.28 4.29
CA ALA A 109 -7.99 14.46 3.61
C ALA A 109 -7.11 15.03 2.49
N ARG A 110 -5.82 14.67 2.46
CA ARG A 110 -4.82 15.16 1.51
C ARG A 110 -4.33 14.11 0.52
N LEU A 111 -4.81 12.87 0.63
CA LEU A 111 -4.33 11.79 -0.22
C LEU A 111 -4.85 11.99 -1.63
N GLU A 112 -3.92 12.24 -2.56
CA GLU A 112 -4.22 12.47 -3.99
C GLU A 112 -3.98 11.22 -4.83
N SER A 113 -3.02 10.38 -4.44
CA SER A 113 -2.62 9.17 -5.16
C SER A 113 -2.64 7.95 -4.25
N LEU A 114 -3.36 6.92 -4.67
CA LEU A 114 -3.41 5.63 -3.99
C LEU A 114 -3.13 4.50 -4.99
N ASN A 115 -2.18 3.64 -4.65
CA ASN A 115 -1.84 2.46 -5.43
C ASN A 115 -2.10 1.20 -4.59
N LEU A 116 -2.94 0.31 -5.10
CA LEU A 116 -3.37 -0.91 -4.44
C LEU A 116 -2.86 -2.11 -5.23
N LYS A 117 -1.82 -2.78 -4.74
CA LYS A 117 -1.34 -4.07 -5.26
C LYS A 117 -1.75 -5.18 -4.33
N VAL A 118 -2.85 -5.86 -4.64
CA VAL A 118 -3.56 -6.74 -3.70
C VAL A 118 -3.24 -8.21 -3.97
N ARG A 119 -2.41 -8.83 -3.12
CA ARG A 119 -2.02 -10.24 -3.28
C ARG A 119 -3.19 -11.22 -3.27
N THR A 120 -4.08 -11.08 -2.29
CA THR A 120 -5.26 -11.94 -2.17
C THR A 120 -6.47 -11.12 -1.77
N PHE A 121 -7.55 -11.32 -2.50
CA PHE A 121 -8.83 -10.69 -2.24
C PHE A 121 -9.88 -11.78 -2.01
N ARG A 122 -10.26 -12.00 -0.76
CA ARG A 122 -11.31 -12.95 -0.36
C ARG A 122 -12.48 -12.22 0.30
N GLY A 123 -13.01 -11.18 -0.35
CA GLY A 123 -14.09 -10.38 0.21
C GLY A 123 -14.84 -9.57 -0.83
N ALA A 124 -15.79 -8.76 -0.39
CA ALA A 124 -16.51 -7.82 -1.25
C ALA A 124 -15.88 -6.42 -1.24
N ASN A 125 -15.05 -6.09 -0.24
CA ASN A 125 -14.63 -4.71 0.03
C ASN A 125 -13.10 -4.57 0.03
N LEU A 126 -12.60 -3.76 -0.91
CA LEU A 126 -11.17 -3.55 -1.19
C LEU A 126 -10.38 -2.77 -0.14
N LEU A 127 -11.04 -2.35 0.94
CA LEU A 127 -10.77 -1.24 1.89
C LEU A 127 -12.06 -0.44 2.12
N GLY A 128 -13.07 -0.69 1.28
CA GLY A 128 -14.37 -0.05 1.31
C GLY A 128 -14.98 -0.12 2.71
N GLY A 129 -15.15 1.06 3.30
CA GLY A 129 -15.66 1.21 4.65
C GLY A 129 -14.60 1.39 5.73
N ALA A 130 -13.30 1.54 5.43
CA ALA A 130 -12.28 1.93 6.41
C ALA A 130 -11.71 3.33 6.16
N LEU A 131 -11.61 3.72 4.89
CA LEU A 131 -10.95 4.95 4.45
C LEU A 131 -11.97 5.97 3.91
N ILE A 132 -11.75 7.24 4.21
CA ILE A 132 -12.42 8.39 3.59
C ILE A 132 -11.34 9.22 2.88
N LEU A 133 -11.45 9.33 1.56
CA LEU A 133 -10.42 9.84 0.64
C LEU A 133 -10.97 10.98 -0.25
N PRO A 134 -11.37 12.12 0.33
CA PRO A 134 -12.11 13.15 -0.41
C PRO A 134 -11.28 13.88 -1.47
N ALA A 135 -9.95 13.84 -1.35
CA ALA A 135 -9.01 14.48 -2.27
C ALA A 135 -8.40 13.53 -3.31
N LEU A 136 -8.82 12.26 -3.34
CA LEU A 136 -8.22 11.26 -4.22
C LEU A 136 -8.48 11.60 -5.69
N ARG A 137 -7.39 11.70 -6.47
CA ARG A 137 -7.41 11.99 -7.91
C ARG A 137 -6.97 10.81 -8.76
N ARG A 138 -6.01 10.04 -8.25
CA ARG A 138 -5.43 8.89 -8.96
C ARG A 138 -5.57 7.64 -8.12
N LEU A 139 -6.16 6.61 -8.72
CA LEU A 139 -6.28 5.28 -8.13
C LEU A 139 -5.66 4.26 -9.08
N THR A 140 -4.56 3.65 -8.65
CA THR A 140 -3.95 2.52 -9.35
C THR A 140 -4.34 1.24 -8.63
N VAL A 141 -4.79 0.24 -9.38
CA VAL A 141 -5.15 -1.07 -8.86
C VAL A 141 -4.44 -2.13 -9.69
N GLY A 142 -3.67 -3.01 -9.04
CA GLY A 142 -2.94 -4.04 -9.76
C GLY A 142 -2.63 -5.32 -8.97
N GLU A 143 -2.01 -6.27 -9.67
CA GLU A 143 -1.54 -7.56 -9.16
C GLU A 143 -2.64 -8.43 -8.50
N TRP A 144 -3.74 -8.67 -9.20
CA TRP A 144 -4.87 -9.46 -8.70
C TRP A 144 -4.71 -10.94 -9.05
N VAL A 145 -4.56 -11.79 -8.03
CA VAL A 145 -4.42 -13.24 -8.21
C VAL A 145 -5.80 -13.95 -8.32
N THR A 146 -6.92 -13.22 -8.40
CA THR A 146 -8.26 -13.82 -8.32
C THR A 146 -9.00 -13.83 -9.66
N ASN A 147 -9.75 -14.91 -9.90
CA ASN A 147 -10.66 -15.09 -11.05
C ASN A 147 -11.98 -14.29 -10.93
N ALA A 148 -12.06 -13.33 -10.01
CA ALA A 148 -13.31 -12.63 -9.68
C ALA A 148 -13.41 -11.28 -10.40
N ALA A 149 -14.65 -10.83 -10.63
CA ALA A 149 -14.91 -9.51 -11.20
C ALA A 149 -14.40 -8.41 -10.26
N LEU A 150 -13.40 -7.65 -10.73
CA LEU A 150 -12.81 -6.50 -10.00
C LEU A 150 -13.76 -5.31 -9.89
N VAL A 151 -14.61 -5.13 -10.90
CA VAL A 151 -15.42 -3.90 -11.06
C VAL A 151 -16.36 -3.66 -9.87
N PRO A 152 -17.15 -4.64 -9.37
CA PRO A 152 -18.06 -4.38 -8.26
C PRO A 152 -17.36 -3.99 -6.95
N PRO A 153 -16.29 -4.68 -6.48
CA PRO A 153 -15.53 -4.25 -5.30
C PRO A 153 -14.90 -2.87 -5.46
N LEU A 154 -14.40 -2.54 -6.65
CA LEU A 154 -13.83 -1.23 -6.94
C LEU A 154 -14.89 -0.14 -6.88
N ALA A 155 -16.09 -0.43 -7.40
CA ALA A 155 -17.22 0.51 -7.36
C ALA A 155 -17.70 0.76 -5.94
N ALA A 156 -17.82 -0.29 -5.13
CA ALA A 156 -18.13 -0.18 -3.71
C ALA A 156 -17.08 0.66 -2.97
N PHE A 157 -15.79 0.42 -3.24
CA PHE A 157 -14.70 1.20 -2.64
C PHE A 157 -14.79 2.69 -2.98
N ILE A 158 -14.93 3.05 -4.25
CA ILE A 158 -14.99 4.46 -4.69
C ILE A 158 -16.20 5.17 -4.07
N ALA A 159 -17.36 4.51 -4.05
CA ALA A 159 -18.57 5.05 -3.45
C ALA A 159 -18.42 5.27 -1.94
N GLN A 160 -17.88 4.29 -1.22
CA GLN A 160 -17.73 4.34 0.24
C GLN A 160 -16.61 5.28 0.71
N ALA A 161 -15.53 5.40 -0.07
CA ALA A 161 -14.40 6.26 0.26
C ALA A 161 -14.69 7.74 0.00
N GLY A 162 -15.81 8.10 -0.62
CA GLY A 162 -16.17 9.49 -0.88
C GLY A 162 -15.27 10.18 -1.90
N CYS A 163 -14.76 9.42 -2.88
CA CYS A 163 -13.82 9.90 -3.90
C CYS A 163 -14.53 10.79 -4.95
N THR A 164 -14.87 12.02 -4.58
CA THR A 164 -15.58 12.97 -5.47
C THR A 164 -14.69 13.62 -6.53
N ARG A 165 -13.36 13.54 -6.38
CA ARG A 165 -12.36 14.17 -7.26
C ARG A 165 -11.55 13.17 -8.07
N LEU A 166 -12.02 11.94 -8.17
CA LEU A 166 -11.29 10.89 -8.87
C LEU A 166 -11.27 11.18 -10.37
N GLU A 167 -10.08 11.39 -10.91
CA GLU A 167 -9.85 11.76 -12.32
C GLU A 167 -9.31 10.58 -13.12
N GLU A 168 -8.46 9.77 -12.49
CA GLU A 168 -7.71 8.71 -13.16
C GLU A 168 -7.87 7.38 -12.39
N VAL A 169 -8.25 6.34 -13.13
CA VAL A 169 -8.17 4.96 -12.66
C VAL A 169 -7.23 4.19 -13.57
N CYS A 170 -6.14 3.71 -12.99
CA CYS A 170 -5.19 2.85 -13.65
C CYS A 170 -5.41 1.41 -13.21
N ILE A 171 -5.63 0.51 -14.16
CA ILE A 171 -5.69 -0.93 -13.88
C ILE A 171 -4.43 -1.56 -14.47
N ALA A 172 -3.60 -2.08 -13.58
CA ALA A 172 -2.40 -2.82 -13.92
C ALA A 172 -2.63 -4.31 -13.75
N ASP A 173 -2.07 -5.12 -14.63
CA ASP A 173 -1.84 -6.55 -14.38
C ASP A 173 -3.12 -7.39 -14.21
N THR A 174 -4.24 -6.92 -14.76
CA THR A 174 -5.49 -7.68 -14.80
C THR A 174 -5.88 -7.97 -16.25
N TYR A 175 -6.08 -9.24 -16.57
CA TYR A 175 -6.47 -9.67 -17.92
C TYR A 175 -7.98 -9.73 -18.13
N LEU A 176 -8.78 -9.42 -17.10
CA LEU A 176 -10.18 -9.82 -17.03
C LEU A 176 -11.19 -8.67 -17.03
N VAL A 177 -10.74 -7.41 -17.10
CA VAL A 177 -11.64 -6.25 -17.06
C VAL A 177 -11.61 -5.50 -18.38
N SER A 178 -12.78 -5.33 -18.99
CA SER A 178 -12.91 -4.51 -20.17
C SER A 178 -13.04 -3.03 -19.81
N GLU A 179 -12.52 -2.14 -20.67
CA GLU A 179 -12.73 -0.69 -20.53
C GLU A 179 -14.21 -0.32 -20.52
N GLN A 180 -15.04 -1.04 -21.27
CA GLN A 180 -16.47 -0.78 -21.35
C GLN A 180 -17.18 -1.02 -20.00
N GLU A 181 -16.83 -2.08 -19.28
CA GLU A 181 -17.37 -2.35 -17.95
C GLU A 181 -16.97 -1.28 -16.94
N LEU A 182 -15.72 -0.80 -16.99
CA LEU A 182 -15.27 0.30 -16.14
C LEU A 182 -16.00 1.60 -16.45
N ARG A 183 -16.13 1.95 -17.73
CA ARG A 183 -16.87 3.16 -18.13
C ARG A 183 -18.34 3.10 -17.74
N ALA A 184 -18.95 1.91 -17.82
CA ALA A 184 -20.33 1.71 -17.38
C ALA A 184 -20.47 1.86 -15.85
N ALA A 185 -19.49 1.36 -15.07
CA ALA A 185 -19.49 1.49 -13.61
C ALA A 185 -19.12 2.90 -13.13
N PHE A 186 -18.33 3.64 -13.92
CA PHE A 186 -17.71 4.90 -13.51
C PHE A 186 -17.81 5.99 -14.60
N PRO A 187 -19.01 6.48 -14.89
CA PRO A 187 -19.22 7.43 -15.99
C PRO A 187 -18.55 8.80 -15.76
N SER A 188 -18.21 9.15 -14.52
CA SER A 188 -17.58 10.43 -14.17
C SER A 188 -16.06 10.46 -14.27
N ILE A 189 -15.42 9.30 -14.47
CA ILE A 189 -13.95 9.21 -14.50
C ILE A 189 -13.43 9.65 -15.86
N LEU A 190 -12.48 10.58 -15.85
CA LEU A 190 -11.96 11.20 -17.08
C LEU A 190 -11.09 10.23 -17.86
N THR A 191 -10.19 9.53 -17.17
CA THR A 191 -9.16 8.71 -17.81
C THR A 191 -9.09 7.32 -17.20
N PHE A 192 -9.11 6.32 -18.08
CA PHE A 192 -8.75 4.94 -17.74
C PHE A 192 -7.42 4.63 -18.41
N THR A 193 -6.48 4.10 -17.65
CA THR A 193 -5.21 3.62 -18.19
C THR A 193 -5.07 2.14 -17.89
N PHE A 194 -4.75 1.37 -18.93
CA PHE A 194 -4.43 -0.04 -18.81
C PHE A 194 -2.93 -0.19 -18.95
N VAL A 195 -2.28 -0.60 -17.87
CA VAL A 195 -0.84 -0.85 -17.88
C VAL A 195 -0.66 -2.37 -17.97
N ALA A 196 -0.23 -2.84 -19.14
CA ALA A 196 0.31 -4.18 -19.24
C ALA A 196 1.67 -4.18 -18.55
N GLN A 197 1.97 -5.17 -17.70
CA GLN A 197 3.37 -5.36 -17.33
C GLN A 197 4.18 -5.56 -18.60
N PRO A 198 5.34 -4.91 -18.73
CA PRO A 198 6.35 -5.46 -19.62
C PRO A 198 6.51 -6.91 -19.17
N THR A 199 6.20 -7.86 -20.05
CA THR A 199 6.48 -9.27 -19.81
C THR A 199 7.91 -9.31 -19.32
N LEU A 200 8.08 -9.56 -18.02
CA LEU A 200 9.36 -10.01 -17.51
C LEU A 200 9.55 -11.32 -18.25
N ILE A 201 10.24 -11.26 -19.39
CA ILE A 201 10.83 -12.42 -20.03
C ILE A 201 11.63 -13.00 -18.88
N ASN A 202 11.09 -14.06 -18.30
CA ASN A 202 11.75 -14.81 -17.27
C ASN A 202 12.93 -15.42 -18.00
N VAL A 203 14.04 -14.67 -18.04
CA VAL A 203 15.35 -15.22 -18.31
C VAL A 203 15.62 -16.01 -17.03
N SER A 204 15.00 -17.18 -16.96
CA SER A 204 15.49 -18.27 -16.15
C SER A 204 16.91 -18.44 -16.64
N SER A 205 17.87 -17.82 -15.96
CA SER A 205 19.23 -18.32 -15.95
C SER A 205 19.10 -19.77 -15.46
N PRO A 206 19.39 -20.77 -16.30
CA PRO A 206 19.80 -22.03 -15.74
C PRO A 206 21.15 -21.78 -15.04
N PHE A 207 21.51 -22.66 -14.10
CA PHE A 207 22.84 -22.78 -13.47
C PHE A 207 23.08 -22.05 -12.13
N PHE A 208 23.66 -22.65 -11.09
CA PHE A 208 24.22 -24.00 -10.82
C PHE A 208 24.28 -24.18 -9.28
N TYR A 209 24.05 -25.42 -8.81
CA TYR A 209 24.35 -26.03 -7.49
C TYR A 209 24.19 -25.23 -6.19
#